data_AF-A0A2L2MZI4-F1
#
_entry.id   AF-A0A2L2MZI4-F1
#
_cell.length_a   1.000
_cell.length_b   1.000
_cell.length_c   1.000
_cell.angle_alpha   90.00
_cell.angle_beta   90.00
_cell.angle_gamma   90.00
#
_symmetry.space_group_name_H-M   'P 1'
#
loop_
_entity.id
_entity.type
_entity.pdbx_description
1 polymer ?
#
loop_
_entity_poly.entity_id
_entity_poly.type
_entity_poly.pdbx_seq_one_letter_code
_entity_poly.pdbx_strand_id
1 'polypeptide(L)'
;MGDKHLTLSELNLEGQLLGFVGGESGKYKYLQLAIPSGNVEIKLSKELRRSLSSSLVPGQQVRVCGYSKIDSRTSEIKIKAYQVTSINGCPKQDLPPETKARIMVCQKGGCLKRGGKGLLSELEKTLCDRGLLDKVTIEYTGCQKCCSSAPNCVLHLGKKKYKNIHPDAIASLLESHLTSE
;
A
#
# COMPACT_ATOMS: atom_id res chain seq x y z
N MET A 1 24.35 16.82 20.67
CA MET A 1 22.95 17.28 20.83
C MET A 1 22.04 16.17 20.30
N GLY A 2 21.56 15.30 21.18
CA GLY A 2 20.81 14.10 20.77
C GLY A 2 19.42 14.41 20.26
N ASP A 3 19.03 13.73 19.18
CA ASP A 3 17.71 13.83 18.56
C ASP A 3 16.60 13.54 19.57
N LYS A 4 15.85 14.58 19.93
CA LYS A 4 14.82 14.56 21.00
C LYS A 4 13.51 13.87 20.60
N HIS A 5 13.48 13.14 19.48
CA HIS A 5 12.26 12.51 18.97
C HIS A 5 12.55 11.13 18.40
N LEU A 6 11.88 10.12 18.94
CA LEU A 6 11.94 8.76 18.41
C LEU A 6 10.79 8.56 17.42
N THR A 7 11.11 8.12 16.20
CA THR A 7 10.08 7.68 15.24
C THR A 7 9.55 6.33 15.72
N LEU A 8 8.26 6.24 16.00
CA LEU A 8 7.63 5.03 16.52
C LEU A 8 7.21 4.09 15.39
N SER A 9 6.42 4.59 14.43
CA SER A 9 5.88 3.76 13.34
C SER A 9 5.45 4.62 12.16
N GLU A 10 5.42 4.00 10.98
CA GLU A 10 4.71 4.54 9.83
C GLU A 10 3.19 4.47 10.04
N LEU A 11 2.48 5.46 9.50
CA LEU A 11 1.04 5.62 9.66
C LEU A 11 0.40 5.91 8.30
N ASN A 12 -0.70 5.21 8.04
CA ASN A 12 -1.58 5.44 6.90
C ASN A 12 -2.99 5.71 7.44
N LEU A 13 -3.45 6.95 7.32
CA LEU A 13 -4.76 7.38 7.81
C LEU A 13 -5.63 7.83 6.65
N GLU A 14 -6.88 7.42 6.65
CA GLU A 14 -7.89 7.86 5.68
C GLU A 14 -9.02 8.56 6.42
N GLY A 15 -9.44 9.69 5.87
CA GLY A 15 -10.48 10.47 6.50
C GLY A 15 -10.91 11.65 5.66
N GLN A 16 -11.89 12.38 6.18
CA GLN A 16 -12.35 13.60 5.57
C GLN A 16 -11.49 14.77 6.05
N LEU A 17 -10.96 15.54 5.11
CA LEU A 17 -10.22 16.76 5.41
C LEU A 17 -11.18 17.78 6.01
N LEU A 18 -11.00 18.13 7.29
CA LEU A 18 -11.78 19.19 7.92
C LEU A 18 -11.24 20.57 7.59
N GLY A 19 -9.93 20.67 7.37
CA GLY A 19 -9.26 21.90 6.97
C GLY A 19 -7.82 21.96 7.44
N PHE A 20 -7.24 23.14 7.31
CA PHE A 20 -5.86 23.42 7.67
C PHE A 20 -5.80 24.35 8.87
N VAL A 21 -4.88 24.07 9.80
CA VAL A 21 -4.74 24.81 11.05
C VAL A 21 -3.31 25.35 11.20
N GLY A 22 -3.22 26.58 11.71
CA GLY A 22 -1.99 27.17 12.21
C GLY A 22 -1.10 27.85 11.17
N GLY A 23 -0.77 29.12 11.45
CA GLY A 23 0.24 29.93 10.76
C GLY A 23 -0.14 31.42 10.76
N GLU A 24 0.73 32.29 11.29
CA GLU A 24 0.69 33.72 10.93
C GLU A 24 0.89 33.84 9.42
N SER A 25 0.05 34.66 8.77
CA SER A 25 0.14 35.03 7.35
C SER A 25 0.31 33.85 6.36
N GLY A 26 -0.74 33.03 6.20
CA GLY A 26 -0.93 32.18 5.00
C GLY A 26 -0.11 30.88 4.93
N LYS A 27 0.52 30.45 6.03
CA LYS A 27 1.35 29.23 6.08
C LYS A 27 0.70 28.15 6.95
N TYR A 28 -0.18 27.35 6.37
CA TYR A 28 -0.78 26.18 7.02
C TYR A 28 0.29 25.23 7.57
N LYS A 29 0.32 24.98 8.89
CA LYS A 29 1.30 24.08 9.54
C LYS A 29 0.72 22.69 9.83
N TYR A 30 -0.58 22.61 10.00
CA TYR A 30 -1.30 21.41 10.41
C TYR A 30 -2.52 21.17 9.51
N LEU A 31 -2.93 19.91 9.42
CA LEU A 31 -4.10 19.44 8.71
C LEU A 31 -4.98 18.69 9.70
N GLN A 32 -6.28 19.01 9.74
CA GLN A 32 -7.25 18.29 10.55
C GLN A 32 -7.97 17.25 9.69
N LEU A 33 -7.94 16.01 10.15
CA LEU A 33 -8.53 14.85 9.48
C LEU A 33 -9.59 14.24 10.39
N ALA A 34 -10.82 14.11 9.89
CA ALA A 34 -11.87 13.34 10.54
C ALA A 34 -11.76 11.86 10.15
N ILE A 35 -11.53 11.00 11.13
CA ILE A 35 -11.48 9.54 11.01
C ILE A 35 -12.62 8.92 11.84
N PRO A 36 -12.98 7.63 11.65
CA PRO A 36 -14.08 7.01 12.39
C PRO A 36 -13.92 7.03 13.92
N SER A 37 -12.68 7.05 14.41
CA SER A 37 -12.35 7.11 15.84
C SER A 37 -12.28 8.54 16.40
N GLY A 38 -12.46 9.58 15.58
CA GLY A 38 -12.43 10.98 16.00
C GLY A 38 -11.64 11.88 15.05
N ASN A 39 -11.33 13.09 15.51
CA ASN A 39 -10.58 14.07 14.71
C ASN A 39 -9.11 14.05 15.12
N VAL A 40 -8.21 14.04 14.13
CA VAL A 40 -6.76 14.00 14.35
C VAL A 40 -6.11 15.22 13.70
N GLU A 41 -5.23 15.88 14.44
CA GLU A 41 -4.40 16.97 13.91
C GLU A 41 -3.03 16.42 13.48
N ILE A 42 -2.68 16.64 12.21
CA ILE A 42 -1.49 16.09 11.57
C ILE A 42 -0.58 17.22 11.13
N LYS A 43 0.67 17.19 11.58
CA LYS A 43 1.66 18.21 11.21
C LYS A 43 2.16 17.97 9.79
N LEU A 44 2.11 18.99 8.95
CA LEU A 44 2.62 18.92 7.58
C LEU A 44 4.13 19.16 7.53
N SER A 45 4.84 18.38 6.71
CA SER A 45 6.23 18.65 6.33
C SER A 45 6.34 19.99 5.57
N LYS A 46 7.53 20.61 5.52
CA LYS A 46 7.71 21.91 4.85
C LYS A 46 7.34 21.85 3.36
N GLU A 47 7.62 20.73 2.71
CA GLU A 47 7.33 20.50 1.28
C GLU A 47 5.82 20.38 1.04
N LEU A 48 5.12 19.61 1.88
CA LEU A 48 3.67 19.46 1.81
C LEU A 48 2.93 20.79 2.00
N ARG A 49 3.43 21.70 2.83
CA ARG A 49 2.80 23.02 3.00
C ARG A 49 2.79 23.85 1.72
N ARG A 50 3.77 23.64 0.83
CA ARG A 50 3.84 24.33 -0.46
C ARG A 50 2.93 23.70 -1.51
N SER A 51 2.79 22.37 -1.50
CA SER A 51 2.01 21.66 -2.51
C SER A 51 0.51 21.61 -2.18
N LEU A 52 0.15 21.46 -0.91
CA LEU A 52 -1.24 21.23 -0.49
C LEU A 52 -2.09 22.49 -0.40
N SER A 53 -1.47 23.68 -0.35
CA SER A 53 -2.19 24.97 -0.26
C SER A 53 -3.09 25.26 -1.46
N SER A 54 -2.88 24.59 -2.59
CA SER A 54 -3.61 24.84 -3.84
C SER A 54 -4.49 23.67 -4.29
N SER A 55 -4.32 22.47 -3.74
CA SER A 55 -4.90 21.23 -4.31
C SER A 55 -5.96 20.55 -3.46
N LEU A 56 -6.06 20.89 -2.16
CA LEU A 56 -6.97 20.22 -1.23
C LEU A 56 -8.03 21.16 -0.71
N VAL A 57 -9.28 20.70 -0.75
CA VAL A 57 -10.44 21.46 -0.27
C VAL A 57 -11.00 20.81 1.00
N PRO A 58 -11.33 21.60 2.05
CA PRO A 58 -12.10 21.10 3.18
C PRO A 58 -13.37 20.37 2.72
N GLY A 59 -13.64 19.21 3.32
CA GLY A 59 -14.73 18.30 2.98
C GLY A 59 -14.31 17.14 2.06
N GLN A 60 -13.11 17.17 1.48
CA GLN A 60 -12.62 16.12 0.59
C GLN A 60 -12.11 14.89 1.36
N GLN A 61 -12.39 13.70 0.87
CA GLN A 61 -11.78 12.48 1.40
C GLN A 61 -10.30 12.45 1.00
N VAL A 62 -9.40 12.22 1.95
CA VAL A 62 -7.95 12.21 1.72
C VAL A 62 -7.29 11.03 2.44
N ARG A 63 -6.21 10.52 1.87
CA ARG A 63 -5.27 9.61 2.53
C ARG A 63 -4.04 10.39 2.96
N VAL A 64 -3.59 10.16 4.19
CA VAL A 64 -2.42 10.78 4.79
C VAL A 64 -1.42 9.69 5.17
N CYS A 65 -0.24 9.75 4.56
CA CYS A 65 0.89 8.90 4.91
C CYS A 65 1.89 9.72 5.73
N GLY A 66 2.33 9.15 6.85
CA GLY A 66 3.15 9.85 7.81
C GLY A 66 3.86 8.92 8.77
N TYR A 67 4.44 9.52 9.80
CA TYR A 67 5.08 8.81 10.89
C TYR A 67 4.69 9.44 12.23
N SER A 68 4.51 8.60 13.24
CA SER A 68 4.37 9.05 14.63
C SER A 68 5.75 9.25 15.24
N LYS A 69 5.93 10.36 15.94
CA LYS A 69 7.10 10.62 16.76
C LYS A 69 6.68 10.79 18.20
N ILE A 70 7.34 10.10 19.11
CA ILE A 70 7.17 10.38 20.53
C ILE A 70 8.23 11.38 20.96
N ASP A 71 7.79 12.41 21.68
CA ASP A 71 8.68 13.30 22.41
C ASP A 71 9.18 12.55 23.64
N SER A 72 10.48 12.24 23.69
CA SER A 72 11.05 11.43 24.78
C SER A 72 10.98 12.12 26.14
N ARG A 73 10.65 13.41 26.19
CA ARG A 73 10.56 14.19 27.42
C ARG A 73 9.13 14.42 27.89
N THR A 74 8.17 14.58 26.97
CA THR A 74 6.76 14.85 27.33
C THR A 74 5.86 13.64 27.12
N SER A 75 6.37 12.55 26.54
CA SER A 75 5.60 11.37 26.12
C SER A 75 4.46 11.67 25.15
N GLU A 76 4.46 12.86 24.54
CA GLU A 76 3.45 13.24 23.56
C GLU A 76 3.74 12.63 22.19
N ILE A 77 2.71 12.03 21.60
CA ILE A 77 2.76 11.48 20.24
C ILE A 77 2.43 12.61 19.26
N LYS A 78 3.40 12.94 18.40
CA LYS A 78 3.28 13.93 17.33
C LYS A 78 3.26 13.23 15.98
N ILE A 79 2.16 13.37 15.25
CA ILE A 79 2.03 12.82 13.90
C ILE A 79 2.57 13.83 12.88
N LYS A 80 3.43 13.36 11.97
CA LYS A 80 3.95 14.14 10.84
C LYS A 80 3.64 13.45 9.52
N ALA A 81 2.94 14.15 8.63
CA ALA A 81 2.70 13.69 7.28
C ALA A 81 3.90 13.99 6.37
N TYR A 82 4.21 13.04 5.48
CA TYR A 82 5.12 13.25 4.34
C TYR A 82 4.38 13.19 3.01
N GLN A 83 3.19 12.57 2.95
CA GLN A 83 2.34 12.54 1.76
C GLN A 83 0.86 12.72 2.13
N VAL A 84 0.13 13.48 1.31
CA VAL A 84 -1.34 13.60 1.39
C VAL A 84 -1.90 13.50 -0.02
N THR A 85 -2.89 12.65 -0.22
CA THR A 85 -3.52 12.40 -1.53
C THR A 85 -5.05 12.48 -1.42
N SER A 86 -5.68 13.14 -2.38
CA SER A 86 -7.14 13.17 -2.50
C SER A 86 -7.69 11.85 -2.98
N ILE A 87 -8.67 11.32 -2.25
CA ILE A 87 -9.52 10.22 -2.67
C ILE A 87 -10.77 10.87 -3.29
N ASN A 88 -10.68 11.29 -4.54
CA ASN A 88 -11.85 11.87 -5.22
C ASN A 88 -12.97 10.83 -5.31
N GLY A 89 -14.16 11.21 -4.83
CA GLY A 89 -15.35 10.37 -4.85
C GLY A 89 -15.83 10.08 -6.27
N CYS A 90 -15.53 8.87 -6.74
CA CYS A 90 -16.38 8.10 -7.65
C CYS A 90 -16.47 6.67 -7.08
N PRO A 91 -17.65 6.03 -7.09
CA PRO A 91 -17.79 4.69 -6.53
C PRO A 91 -17.06 3.70 -7.43
N LYS A 92 -16.09 2.98 -6.85
CA LYS A 92 -15.24 1.95 -7.47
C LYS A 92 -14.17 2.46 -8.44
N GLN A 93 -13.01 2.77 -7.90
CA GLN A 93 -11.72 2.56 -8.58
C GLN A 93 -10.81 2.00 -7.47
N ASP A 94 -10.55 0.70 -7.45
CA ASP A 94 -9.26 0.19 -7.98
C ASP A 94 -8.28 1.35 -8.07
N LEU A 95 -7.60 1.65 -6.96
CA LEU A 95 -6.28 2.26 -7.08
C LEU A 95 -5.58 1.43 -8.16
N PRO A 96 -5.02 1.99 -9.25
CA PRO A 96 -3.96 1.28 -9.92
C PRO A 96 -2.91 1.11 -8.82
N PRO A 97 -2.72 -0.09 -8.26
CA PRO A 97 -1.66 -0.25 -7.30
C PRO A 97 -0.40 -0.02 -8.12
N GLU A 98 0.39 0.96 -7.71
CA GLU A 98 1.74 1.20 -8.19
C GLU A 98 2.39 -0.15 -8.50
N THR A 99 2.46 -0.47 -9.80
CA THR A 99 3.10 -1.64 -10.42
C THR A 99 3.02 -2.99 -9.69
N LYS A 100 2.03 -3.24 -8.81
CA LYS A 100 2.02 -4.45 -7.99
C LYS A 100 1.88 -5.68 -8.87
N ALA A 101 2.80 -6.60 -8.71
CA ALA A 101 2.79 -7.85 -9.44
C ALA A 101 1.52 -8.65 -9.10
N ARG A 102 0.85 -9.17 -10.11
CA ARG A 102 -0.39 -9.95 -9.94
C ARG A 102 -0.11 -11.42 -10.22
N ILE A 103 -0.51 -12.29 -9.32
CA ILE A 103 -0.37 -13.74 -9.46
C ILE A 103 -1.75 -14.37 -9.55
N MET A 104 -2.08 -14.94 -10.70
CA MET A 104 -3.39 -15.54 -10.97
C MET A 104 -3.30 -17.06 -10.81
N VAL A 105 -4.01 -17.60 -9.83
CA VAL A 105 -4.03 -19.04 -9.52
C VAL A 105 -5.38 -19.64 -9.87
N CYS A 106 -5.38 -20.75 -10.62
CA CYS A 106 -6.61 -21.45 -10.99
C CYS A 106 -7.11 -22.35 -9.85
N GLN A 107 -8.32 -22.08 -9.33
CA GLN A 107 -8.93 -22.89 -8.26
C GLN A 107 -9.98 -23.90 -8.76
N LYS A 108 -10.09 -24.15 -10.07
CA LYS A 108 -11.02 -25.16 -10.59
C LYS A 108 -10.54 -26.57 -10.22
N GLY A 109 -11.48 -27.49 -9.99
CA GLY A 109 -11.19 -28.86 -9.52
C GLY A 109 -10.10 -29.62 -10.28
N GLY A 110 -9.95 -29.39 -11.60
CA GLY A 110 -8.85 -29.99 -12.38
C GLY A 110 -7.45 -29.55 -11.95
N CYS A 111 -7.27 -28.28 -11.59
CA CYS A 111 -5.99 -27.76 -11.06
C CYS A 111 -5.81 -28.14 -9.59
N LEU A 112 -6.86 -28.08 -8.78
CA LEU A 112 -6.79 -28.47 -7.37
C LEU A 112 -6.40 -29.95 -7.18
N LYS A 113 -6.98 -30.87 -7.99
CA LYS A 113 -6.66 -32.31 -7.96
C LYS A 113 -5.22 -32.62 -8.40
N ARG A 114 -4.60 -31.73 -9.18
CA ARG A 114 -3.24 -31.88 -9.73
C ARG A 114 -2.20 -31.07 -8.96
N GLY A 115 -2.42 -30.87 -7.66
CA GLY A 115 -1.45 -30.18 -6.79
C GLY A 115 -1.66 -28.67 -6.62
N GLY A 116 -2.76 -28.10 -7.14
CA GLY A 116 -3.02 -26.66 -7.03
C GLY A 116 -3.11 -26.14 -5.58
N LYS A 117 -3.54 -26.97 -4.62
CA LYS A 117 -3.49 -26.62 -3.18
C LYS A 117 -2.06 -26.50 -2.66
N GLY A 118 -1.21 -27.48 -2.99
CA GLY A 118 0.20 -27.48 -2.59
C GLY A 118 0.95 -26.30 -3.19
N LEU A 119 0.70 -26.01 -4.48
CA LEU A 119 1.28 -24.86 -5.16
C LEU A 119 0.92 -23.53 -4.48
N LEU A 120 -0.35 -23.34 -4.08
CA LEU A 120 -0.79 -22.11 -3.41
C LEU A 120 -0.10 -21.96 -2.04
N SER A 121 -0.09 -23.01 -1.22
CA SER A 121 0.56 -22.96 0.09
C SER A 121 2.07 -22.74 -0.01
N GLU A 122 2.74 -23.37 -0.97
CA GLU A 122 4.16 -23.16 -1.23
C GLU A 122 4.44 -21.73 -1.71
N LEU A 123 3.60 -21.21 -2.61
CA LEU A 123 3.68 -19.83 -3.07
C LEU A 123 3.54 -18.81 -1.94
N GLU A 124 2.49 -18.94 -1.11
CA GLU A 124 2.27 -18.04 0.02
C GLU A 124 3.45 -18.10 1.01
N LYS A 125 3.95 -19.30 1.29
CA LYS A 125 5.12 -19.50 2.16
C LYS A 125 6.35 -18.82 1.58
N THR A 126 6.70 -19.09 0.32
CA THR A 126 7.88 -18.48 -0.32
C THR A 126 7.80 -16.96 -0.35
N LEU A 127 6.62 -16.39 -0.63
CA LEU A 127 6.43 -14.94 -0.63
C LEU A 127 6.52 -14.34 0.78
N CYS A 128 6.04 -15.05 1.80
CA CYS A 128 6.16 -14.66 3.20
C CYS A 128 7.63 -14.71 3.65
N ASP A 129 8.33 -15.82 3.39
CA ASP A 129 9.73 -16.04 3.76
C ASP A 129 10.67 -14.96 3.16
N ARG A 130 10.33 -14.43 1.98
CA ARG A 130 11.09 -13.35 1.32
C ARG A 130 10.52 -11.93 1.56
N GLY A 131 9.48 -11.78 2.37
CA GLY A 131 8.86 -10.48 2.68
C GLY A 131 8.23 -9.79 1.45
N LEU A 132 7.78 -10.56 0.47
CA LEU A 132 7.21 -10.09 -0.79
C LEU A 132 5.67 -10.11 -0.80
N LEU A 133 5.05 -10.68 0.24
CA LEU A 133 3.60 -10.89 0.29
C LEU A 133 2.80 -9.59 0.15
N ASP A 134 3.23 -8.49 0.80
CA ASP A 134 2.57 -7.18 0.72
C ASP A 134 2.77 -6.43 -0.61
N LYS A 135 3.76 -6.88 -1.40
CA LYS A 135 4.16 -6.28 -2.68
C LYS A 135 3.47 -6.93 -3.89
N VAL A 136 2.76 -8.04 -3.67
CA VAL A 136 2.07 -8.79 -4.72
C VAL A 136 0.60 -8.99 -4.40
N THR A 137 -0.20 -9.24 -5.43
CA THR A 137 -1.63 -9.55 -5.28
C THR A 137 -1.89 -10.94 -5.82
N ILE A 138 -2.31 -11.86 -4.95
CA ILE A 138 -2.73 -13.21 -5.33
C ILE A 138 -4.23 -13.18 -5.65
N GLU A 139 -4.56 -13.50 -6.89
CA GLU A 139 -5.93 -13.55 -7.39
C GLU A 139 -6.35 -14.98 -7.71
N TYR A 140 -7.52 -15.35 -7.20
CA TYR A 140 -8.12 -16.64 -7.47
C TYR A 140 -9.00 -16.57 -8.70
N THR A 141 -8.76 -17.49 -9.64
CA THR A 141 -9.38 -17.46 -10.96
C THR A 141 -10.09 -18.77 -11.28
N GLY A 142 -11.08 -18.66 -12.17
CA GLY A 142 -11.77 -19.81 -12.76
C GLY A 142 -10.90 -20.61 -13.73
N CYS A 143 -11.51 -21.52 -14.48
CA CYS A 143 -10.78 -22.35 -15.44
C CYS A 143 -10.15 -21.50 -16.55
N GLN A 144 -8.82 -21.52 -16.63
CA GLN A 144 -8.05 -20.85 -17.68
C GLN A 144 -7.93 -21.68 -18.97
N LYS A 145 -8.66 -22.80 -19.08
CA LYS A 145 -8.63 -23.77 -20.20
C LYS A 145 -7.26 -24.39 -20.50
N CYS A 146 -6.29 -24.28 -19.59
CA CYS A 146 -4.95 -24.86 -19.70
C CYS A 146 -4.75 -26.08 -18.79
N CYS A 147 -5.78 -26.93 -18.59
CA CYS A 147 -5.71 -28.04 -17.63
C CYS A 147 -4.60 -29.07 -17.92
N SER A 148 -4.11 -29.13 -19.16
CA SER A 148 -2.97 -29.98 -19.55
C SER A 148 -1.67 -29.59 -18.85
N SER A 149 -1.50 -28.32 -18.48
CA SER A 149 -0.35 -27.78 -17.74
C SER A 149 -0.69 -27.45 -16.29
N ALA A 150 -1.76 -28.06 -15.76
CA ALA A 150 -2.13 -27.88 -14.36
C ALA A 150 -1.01 -28.40 -13.43
N PRO A 151 -0.77 -27.74 -12.29
CA PRO A 151 -1.54 -26.61 -11.74
C PRO A 151 -1.21 -25.27 -12.40
N ASN A 152 -2.24 -24.53 -12.82
CA ASN A 152 -2.04 -23.27 -13.55
C ASN A 152 -1.85 -22.10 -12.60
N CYS A 153 -0.70 -21.45 -12.73
CA CYS A 153 -0.34 -20.18 -12.10
C CYS A 153 0.25 -19.25 -13.17
N VAL A 154 -0.19 -17.99 -13.16
CA VAL A 154 0.27 -16.96 -14.11
C VAL A 154 0.69 -15.72 -13.35
N LEU A 155 1.94 -15.30 -13.52
CA LEU A 155 2.47 -14.06 -12.96
C LEU A 155 2.43 -12.95 -14.01
N HIS A 156 1.86 -11.82 -13.63
CA HIS A 156 1.84 -10.58 -14.40
C HIS A 156 2.76 -9.56 -13.73
N LEU A 157 3.79 -9.13 -14.46
CA LEU A 157 4.72 -8.05 -14.08
C LEU A 157 4.57 -6.93 -15.12
N GLY A 158 3.65 -6.00 -14.85
CA GLY A 158 3.25 -4.97 -15.81
C GLY A 158 2.78 -5.57 -17.13
N LYS A 159 3.57 -5.40 -18.21
CA LYS A 159 3.27 -5.94 -19.54
C LYS A 159 3.77 -7.38 -19.74
N LYS A 160 4.67 -7.89 -18.90
CA LYS A 160 5.23 -9.23 -19.02
C LYS A 160 4.33 -10.26 -18.33
N LYS A 161 4.15 -11.41 -18.97
CA LYS A 161 3.33 -12.53 -18.46
C LYS A 161 4.15 -13.81 -18.45
N TYR A 162 4.14 -14.51 -17.33
CA TYR A 162 4.86 -15.77 -17.14
C TYR A 162 3.85 -16.84 -16.73
N LYS A 163 3.93 -18.02 -17.36
CA LYS A 163 3.00 -19.14 -17.14
C LYS A 163 3.78 -20.36 -16.66
N ASN A 164 3.14 -21.20 -15.84
CA ASN A 164 3.71 -22.48 -15.37
C ASN A 164 5.10 -22.33 -14.74
N ILE A 165 5.21 -21.36 -13.83
CA ILE A 165 6.44 -21.02 -13.13
C ILE A 165 6.41 -21.54 -11.71
N HIS A 166 7.58 -21.94 -11.21
CA HIS A 166 7.75 -22.40 -9.84
C HIS A 166 7.64 -21.23 -8.84
N PRO A 167 7.10 -21.43 -7.62
CA PRO A 167 7.06 -20.41 -6.56
C PRO A 167 8.39 -19.68 -6.31
N ASP A 168 9.49 -20.43 -6.30
CA ASP A 168 10.83 -19.85 -6.12
C ASP A 168 11.23 -18.89 -7.25
N ALA A 169 10.94 -19.27 -8.50
CA ALA A 169 11.18 -18.42 -9.67
C ALA A 169 10.26 -17.18 -9.68
N ILE A 170 9.04 -17.29 -9.15
CA ILE A 170 8.16 -16.12 -8.95
C ILE A 170 8.84 -15.12 -8.02
N ALA A 171 9.34 -15.59 -6.88
CA ALA A 171 9.99 -14.72 -5.90
C ALA A 171 11.24 -14.02 -6.48
N SER A 172 12.10 -14.75 -7.20
CA SER A 172 13.28 -14.16 -7.84
C SER A 172 12.95 -13.15 -8.94
N LEU A 173 11.91 -13.39 -9.73
CA LEU A 173 11.42 -12.42 -10.73
C LEU A 173 10.89 -11.15 -10.05
N LEU A 174 10.17 -11.29 -8.93
CA LEU A 174 9.68 -10.16 -8.16
C LEU A 174 10.81 -9.31 -7.58
N GLU A 175 11.82 -9.94 -6.96
CA GLU A 175 12.99 -9.25 -6.41
C GLU A 175 13.73 -8.45 -7.48
N SER A 176 13.94 -9.04 -8.66
CA SER A 176 14.61 -8.37 -9.79
C SER A 176 13.80 -7.19 -10.30
N HIS A 177 12.47 -7.32 -10.37
CA HIS A 177 11.58 -6.24 -10.78
C HIS A 177 11.53 -5.10 -9.76
N LEU A 178 11.55 -5.40 -8.46
CA LEU A 178 11.53 -4.41 -7.38
C LEU A 178 12.87 -3.66 -7.20
N THR A 179 13.98 -4.24 -7.67
CA THR A 179 15.32 -3.63 -7.57
C THR A 179 15.65 -2.74 -8.78
N SER A 180 14.88 -2.83 -9.86
CA SER A 180 15.05 -2.03 -11.10
C SER A 180 14.21 -0.75 -11.15
N GLU A 181 13.54 -0.38 -10.05
CA GLU A 181 12.83 0.90 -9.88
C GLU A 181 13.64 1.92 -9.07
#